data_AF-A0A7W0J661-F1
#
_entry.id   AF-A0A7W0J661-F1
#
_cell.length_a   1.000
_cell.length_b   1.000
_cell.length_c   1.000
_cell.angle_alpha   90.00
_cell.angle_beta   90.00
_cell.angle_gamma   90.00
#
_symmetry.space_group_name_H-M   'P 1'
#
loop_
_entity.id
_entity.type
_entity.pdbx_description
1 polymer ?
#
loop_
_entity_poly.entity_id
_entity_poly.type
_entity_poly.pdbx_seq_one_letter_code
_entity_poly.pdbx_strand_id
1 'polypeptide(L)'
;IMVTMNARELLHFFRQRCCYRAQWEIRNMAQQMLFLVKKAAPIIFEKAGPACLFAPCPEGEMNCGDAKKIRKIYGSPYKERKTKRIKKPKISITQKRLFQE
;
A
#
# COMPACT_ATOMS: atom_id res chain seq x y z
N ILE A 1 23.16 14.66 7.55
CA ILE A 1 22.36 15.19 6.40
C ILE A 1 21.22 15.99 6.98
N MET A 2 20.93 17.18 6.44
CA MET A 2 19.75 17.98 6.79
C MET A 2 18.72 17.86 5.66
N VAL A 3 17.47 17.56 6.00
CA VAL A 3 16.38 17.42 5.03
C VAL A 3 15.19 18.23 5.52
N THR A 4 14.64 19.06 4.64
CA THR A 4 13.41 19.81 4.87
C THR A 4 12.38 19.34 3.85
N MET A 5 11.15 19.11 4.30
CA MET A 5 10.05 18.64 3.46
C MET A 5 8.75 19.26 3.94
N ASN A 6 7.88 19.61 2.98
CA ASN A 6 6.51 20.03 3.28
C ASN A 6 5.67 18.83 3.75
N ALA A 7 4.55 19.10 4.44
CA ALA A 7 3.68 18.03 4.95
C ALA A 7 3.20 17.06 3.84
N ARG A 8 2.93 17.58 2.64
CA ARG A 8 2.52 16.77 1.47
C ARG A 8 3.61 15.82 1.00
N GLU A 9 4.85 16.30 0.95
CA GLU A 9 6.01 15.50 0.56
C GLU A 9 6.29 14.43 1.61
N LEU A 10 6.14 14.78 2.89
CA LEU A 10 6.32 13.86 4.00
C LEU A 10 5.29 12.72 3.97
N LEU A 11 4.02 13.03 3.67
CA LEU A 11 3.00 12.01 3.43
C LEU A 11 3.37 11.09 2.26
N HIS A 12 3.89 11.66 1.17
CA HIS A 12 4.33 10.89 0.00
C HIS A 12 5.55 10.00 0.33
N PHE A 13 6.48 10.53 1.12
CA PHE A 13 7.66 9.83 1.63
C PHE A 13 7.25 8.62 2.47
N PHE A 14 6.34 8.80 3.44
CA PHE A 14 5.84 7.68 4.26
C PHE A 14 5.11 6.62 3.43
N ARG A 15 4.38 7.01 2.38
CA ARG A 15 3.69 6.05 1.49
C ARG A 15 4.65 5.07 0.82
N GLN A 16 5.84 5.52 0.44
CA GLN A 16 6.84 4.70 -0.23
C GLN A 16 7.79 4.03 0.76
N ARG A 17 8.33 4.78 1.73
CA ARG A 17 9.43 4.30 2.58
C ARG A 17 8.97 3.46 3.76
N CYS A 18 7.70 3.56 4.16
CA CYS A 18 7.12 2.63 5.15
C CYS A 18 6.67 1.30 4.51
N CYS A 19 6.78 1.12 3.20
CA CYS A 19 6.47 -0.15 2.53
C CYS A 19 7.51 -1.22 2.87
N TYR A 20 7.11 -2.48 3.01
CA TYR A 20 8.06 -3.58 3.28
C TYR A 20 9.02 -3.88 2.13
N ARG A 21 8.71 -3.43 0.90
CA ARG A 21 9.63 -3.49 -0.24
C ARG A 21 10.81 -2.53 -0.13
N ALA A 22 10.66 -1.45 0.64
CA ALA A 22 11.75 -0.51 0.84
C ALA A 22 12.86 -1.15 1.66
N GLN A 23 14.10 -0.71 1.42
CA GLN A 23 15.26 -1.16 2.19
C GLN A 23 15.03 -0.95 3.69
N TRP A 24 15.45 -1.91 4.50
CA TRP A 24 15.09 -1.97 5.92
C TRP A 24 15.56 -0.74 6.70
N GLU A 25 16.72 -0.18 6.37
CA GLU A 25 17.29 1.01 7.03
C GLU A 25 16.39 2.25 6.84
N ILE A 26 16.03 2.56 5.60
CA ILE A 26 15.17 3.72 5.31
C ILE A 26 13.76 3.51 5.86
N ARG A 27 13.29 2.26 5.93
CA ARG A 27 12.01 1.93 6.53
C ARG A 27 12.00 2.18 8.03
N ASN A 28 13.05 1.76 8.74
CA ASN A 28 13.18 1.99 10.18
C ASN A 28 13.30 3.48 10.50
N MET A 29 14.04 4.24 9.68
CA MET A 29 14.11 5.70 9.79
C MET A 29 12.74 6.35 9.56
N ALA A 30 12.04 5.97 8.48
CA ALA A 30 10.73 6.51 8.15
C ALA A 30 9.68 6.22 9.24
N GLN A 31 9.74 5.05 9.89
CA GLN A 31 8.89 4.69 11.02
C GLN A 31 9.11 5.61 12.23
N GLN A 32 10.37 5.89 12.57
CA GLN A 32 10.71 6.81 13.66
C GLN A 32 10.25 8.23 13.35
N MET A 33 10.47 8.70 12.12
CA MET A 33 9.99 10.00 11.66
C MET A 33 8.46 10.10 11.77
N LEU A 34 7.74 9.05 11.34
CA LEU A 34 6.28 9.02 11.41
C LEU A 34 5.78 9.13 12.86
N PHE A 35 6.44 8.47 13.81
CA PHE A 35 6.09 8.56 15.23
C PHE A 35 6.24 9.98 15.79
N LEU A 36 7.35 10.65 15.48
CA LEU A 36 7.60 12.04 15.91
C LEU A 36 6.58 13.00 15.29
N VAL A 37 6.30 12.82 14.01
CA VAL A 37 5.41 13.69 13.25
C VAL A 37 3.95 13.52 13.68
N LYS A 38 3.52 12.30 14.05
CA LYS A 38 2.20 12.06 14.65
C LYS A 38 2.01 12.78 15.98
N LYS A 39 3.08 12.96 16.76
CA LYS A 39 3.04 13.76 17.99
C LYS A 39 2.96 15.26 17.69
N ALA A 40 3.72 15.72 16.70
CA ALA A 40 3.77 17.14 16.34
C ALA A 40 2.47 17.64 15.68
N ALA A 41 1.87 16.84 14.79
CA ALA A 41 0.67 17.20 14.04
C ALA A 41 -0.28 16.00 13.86
N PRO A 42 -1.02 15.61 14.90
CA PRO A 42 -1.83 14.39 14.89
C PRO A 42 -2.94 14.41 13.83
N ILE A 43 -3.57 15.57 13.59
CA ILE A 43 -4.70 15.69 12.63
C ILE A 43 -4.25 15.41 11.20
N ILE A 44 -3.08 15.92 10.79
CA ILE A 44 -2.57 15.76 9.43
C ILE A 44 -2.06 14.33 9.20
N PHE A 45 -1.37 13.78 10.21
CA PHE A 45 -0.66 12.50 10.08
C PHE A 45 -1.37 11.32 10.73
N GLU A 46 -2.62 11.48 11.20
CA GLU A 46 -3.43 10.44 11.83
C GLU A 46 -3.36 9.12 11.04
N LYS A 47 -3.62 9.23 9.73
CA LYS A 47 -3.70 8.10 8.82
C LYS A 47 -2.40 7.85 8.05
N ALA A 48 -1.34 8.62 8.29
CA ALA A 48 -0.10 8.52 7.52
C ALA A 48 0.57 7.14 7.69
N GLY A 49 1.13 6.64 6.57
CA GLY A 49 1.78 5.34 6.49
C GLY A 49 1.86 4.83 5.04
N PRO A 50 2.15 3.53 4.84
CA PRO A 50 2.32 2.94 3.51
C PRO A 50 1.03 2.95 2.69
N ALA A 51 1.14 2.95 1.36
CA ALA A 51 -0.01 3.04 0.46
C ALA A 51 -1.09 1.96 0.67
N CYS A 52 -0.68 0.76 1.09
CA CYS A 52 -1.57 -0.37 1.35
C CYS A 52 -2.53 -0.19 2.55
N LEU A 53 -2.39 0.89 3.34
CA LEU A 53 -3.30 1.27 4.42
C LEU A 53 -4.66 1.76 3.95
N PHE A 54 -4.72 2.37 2.77
CA PHE A 54 -5.91 3.07 2.27
C PHE A 54 -6.53 2.39 1.05
N ALA A 55 -5.72 1.64 0.33
CA ALA A 55 -6.05 1.03 -0.94
C ALA A 55 -5.39 -0.35 -1.03
N PRO A 56 -5.75 -1.16 -2.05
CA PRO A 56 -4.90 -2.26 -2.47
C PRO A 56 -3.46 -1.80 -2.75
N CYS A 57 -2.52 -2.73 -2.67
CA CYS A 57 -1.11 -2.47 -2.94
C CYS A 57 -0.96 -1.88 -4.36
N PRO A 58 -0.43 -0.65 -4.54
CA PRO A 58 -0.29 -0.05 -5.88
C PRO A 58 0.69 -0.82 -6.77
N GLU A 59 1.59 -1.62 -6.18
CA GLU A 59 2.59 -2.41 -6.89
C GLU A 59 2.01 -3.66 -7.60
N GLY A 60 0.73 -3.99 -7.39
CA GLY A 60 0.05 -5.07 -8.12
C GLY A 60 0.69 -6.45 -7.92
N GLU A 61 1.22 -7.03 -9.00
CA GLU A 61 1.93 -8.31 -8.98
C GLU A 61 3.19 -8.26 -8.10
N MET A 62 3.83 -7.09 -8.05
CA MET A 62 5.01 -6.83 -7.23
C MET A 62 4.62 -6.40 -5.81
N ASN A 63 3.51 -6.89 -5.25
CA ASN A 63 3.17 -6.58 -3.87
C ASN A 63 4.14 -7.26 -2.88
N CYS A 64 4.20 -6.75 -1.65
CA CYS A 64 5.05 -7.32 -0.59
C CYS A 64 4.49 -8.61 0.05
N GLY A 65 3.29 -9.06 -0.32
CA GLY A 65 2.59 -10.20 0.31
C GLY A 65 2.06 -9.93 1.74
N ASP A 66 2.68 -9.01 2.47
CA ASP A 66 2.46 -8.80 3.90
C ASP A 66 1.48 -7.64 4.24
N ALA A 67 0.63 -7.24 3.28
CA ALA A 67 -0.31 -6.12 3.47
C ALA A 67 -1.18 -6.25 4.74
N LYS A 68 -1.60 -7.47 5.10
CA LYS A 68 -2.37 -7.72 6.33
C LYS A 68 -1.57 -7.39 7.60
N LYS A 69 -0.29 -7.76 7.65
CA LYS A 69 0.60 -7.45 8.79
C LYS A 69 0.81 -5.95 8.93
N ILE A 70 1.10 -5.28 7.81
CA ILE A 70 1.28 -3.83 7.77
C ILE A 70 0.03 -3.11 8.32
N ARG A 71 -1.16 -3.50 7.86
CA ARG A 71 -2.42 -2.90 8.32
C ARG A 71 -2.65 -3.06 9.82
N LYS A 72 -2.17 -4.15 10.42
CA LYS A 72 -2.23 -4.37 11.87
C LYS A 72 -1.28 -3.44 12.63
N ILE A 73 -0.09 -3.18 12.08
CA ILE A 73 0.93 -2.33 12.72
C ILE A 73 0.50 -0.86 12.72
N TYR A 74 0.04 -0.34 11.59
CA TYR A 74 -0.24 1.09 11.43
C TYR A 74 -1.68 1.49 11.75
N GLY A 75 -2.60 0.53 11.92
CA GLY A 75 -4.02 0.78 12.17
C GLY A 75 -4.76 1.22 10.89
N SER A 76 -5.25 0.25 10.12
CA SER A 76 -5.84 0.54 8.81
C SER A 76 -7.29 1.01 8.85
N PRO A 77 -7.64 2.13 8.17
CA PRO A 77 -9.02 2.50 7.88
C PRO A 77 -9.61 1.72 6.68
N TYR A 78 -8.83 0.88 5.99
CA TYR A 78 -9.28 0.18 4.77
C TYR A 78 -10.28 -0.93 5.09
N LYS A 79 -11.51 -0.76 4.58
CA LYS A 79 -12.54 -1.80 4.57
C LYS A 79 -12.46 -2.56 3.25
N GLU A 80 -12.06 -3.83 3.32
CA GLU A 80 -12.08 -4.73 2.18
C GLU A 80 -13.54 -4.90 1.74
N ARG A 81 -13.93 -4.28 0.61
CA ARG A 81 -15.27 -4.49 0.05
C ARG A 81 -15.35 -5.96 -0.35
N LYS A 82 -16.11 -6.76 0.40
CA LYS A 82 -16.48 -8.13 0.01
C LYS A 82 -17.29 -8.07 -1.28
N THR A 83 -16.64 -8.01 -2.44
CA THR A 83 -17.30 -8.34 -3.70
C THR A 83 -17.65 -9.81 -3.63
N LYS A 84 -18.95 -10.13 -3.58
CA LYS A 84 -19.43 -11.49 -3.87
C LYS A 84 -18.70 -11.94 -5.13
N ARG A 85 -18.01 -13.09 -5.06
CA ARG A 85 -17.30 -13.73 -6.16
C ARG A 85 -18.07 -13.54 -7.46
N ILE A 86 -17.60 -12.67 -8.36
CA ILE A 86 -17.91 -12.84 -9.77
C ILE A 86 -17.17 -14.12 -10.13
N LYS A 87 -17.90 -15.24 -10.15
CA LYS A 87 -17.39 -16.52 -10.66
C LYS A 87 -16.85 -16.19 -12.05
N LYS A 88 -15.53 -16.31 -12.26
CA LYS A 88 -14.95 -16.24 -13.60
C LYS A 88 -15.78 -17.18 -14.49
N PRO A 89 -16.40 -16.71 -15.60
CA PRO A 89 -17.06 -17.63 -16.50
C PRO A 89 -16.00 -18.62 -16.97
N LYS A 90 -16.27 -19.91 -16.82
CA LYS A 90 -15.47 -20.97 -17.41
C LYS A 90 -15.50 -20.72 -18.91
N ILE A 91 -14.38 -20.27 -19.49
CA ILE A 91 -14.23 -20.23 -20.94
C ILE A 91 -14.22 -21.70 -21.37
N SER A 92 -15.35 -22.15 -21.93
CA SER A 92 -15.49 -23.46 -22.54
C SER A 92 -14.60 -23.56 -23.76
N ILE A 93 -13.97 -24.72 -23.93
CA ILE A 93 -12.87 -25.07 -24.83
C ILE A 93 -13.30 -25.13 -26.33
N THR A 94 -14.22 -24.27 -26.79
CA THR A 94 -14.89 -24.42 -28.09
C THR A 94 -14.62 -23.26 -29.07
N GLN A 95 -13.42 -22.69 -29.11
CA GLN A 95 -13.03 -21.71 -30.13
C GLN A 95 -11.63 -22.02 -30.70
N LYS A 96 -11.46 -23.24 -31.20
CA LYS A 96 -10.23 -23.69 -31.89
C LYS A 96 -10.40 -23.92 -33.39
N ARG A 97 -11.47 -23.43 -34.03
CA ARG A 97 -11.66 -23.48 -35.49
C ARG A 97 -12.48 -22.29 -35.96
N LEU A 98 -11.82 -21.22 -36.40
CA LEU A 98 -12.31 -20.21 -37.35
C LEU A 98 -11.25 -19.11 -37.48
N PHE A 99 -10.05 -19.51 -37.89
CA PHE A 99 -9.02 -18.68 -38.55
C PHE A 99 -7.99 -19.68 -39.11
N GLN A 100 -8.46 -20.49 -40.05
CA GLN A 100 -7.65 -21.06 -41.12
C GLN A 100 -8.30 -20.56 -42.40
N GLU A 101 -7.71 -19.52 -42.97
CA GLU A 101 -7.62 -19.19 -44.38
C GLU A 101 -6.45 -18.22 -44.52
#